data_AF-A0A2S9FSR7-F1
#
_entry.id   AF-A0A2S9FSR7-F1
#
_cell.length_a   1.000
_cell.length_b   1.000
_cell.length_c   1.000
_cell.angle_alpha   90.00
_cell.angle_beta   90.00
_cell.angle_gamma   90.00
#
_symmetry.space_group_name_H-M   'P 1'
#
loop_
_entity.id
_entity.type
_entity.pdbx_description
1 polymer ?
#
loop_
_entity_poly.entity_id
_entity_poly.type
_entity_poly.pdbx_seq_one_letter_code
_entity_poly.pdbx_strand_id
1 'polypeptide(L)' 'MQTRLLAIFAALFAAVALLAGCSGSSSDDSGKDLPDAATLLKESSDTTRAQTSAHLKLSVQGQIAELPVESLEGDLT' A
#
# COMPACT_ATOMS: atom_id res chain seq x y z
N MET A 1 -21.41 -37.69 -11.35
CA MET A 1 -20.25 -37.59 -10.41
C MET A 1 -19.06 -36.86 -11.03
N GLN A 2 -18.77 -37.04 -12.33
CA GLN A 2 -17.63 -36.43 -13.01
C GLN A 2 -17.65 -34.88 -13.04
N THR A 3 -18.80 -34.26 -13.25
CA THR A 3 -18.94 -32.78 -13.28
C THR A 3 -18.65 -32.12 -11.94
N ARG A 4 -18.90 -32.81 -10.81
CA ARG A 4 -18.60 -32.27 -9.48
C ARG A 4 -17.11 -32.32 -9.17
N LEU A 5 -16.42 -33.37 -9.60
CA LEU A 5 -14.97 -33.46 -9.46
C LEU A 5 -14.25 -32.40 -10.30
N LEU A 6 -14.73 -32.15 -11.52
CA LEU A 6 -14.18 -31.10 -12.39
C LEU A 6 -14.33 -29.69 -11.77
N ALA A 7 -15.49 -29.40 -11.18
CA ALA A 7 -15.73 -28.11 -10.52
C ALA A 7 -14.82 -27.88 -9.31
N ILE A 8 -14.60 -28.92 -8.49
CA ILE A 8 -13.70 -28.85 -7.33
C ILE A 8 -12.26 -28.63 -7.78
N PHE A 9 -11.83 -29.33 -8.84
CA PHE A 9 -10.49 -29.19 -9.38
C PHE A 9 -10.24 -27.79 -9.95
N ALA A 10 -11.21 -27.24 -10.68
CA ALA A 10 -11.15 -25.88 -11.22
C ALA A 10 -11.09 -24.82 -10.11
N ALA A 11 -11.88 -24.99 -9.04
CA ALA A 11 -11.86 -24.07 -7.89
C ALA A 11 -10.52 -24.12 -7.14
N LEU A 12 -9.94 -25.30 -6.95
CA LEU A 12 -8.61 -25.48 -6.37
C LEU A 12 -7.53 -24.82 -7.22
N PHE A 13 -7.58 -25.02 -8.54
CA PHE A 13 -6.62 -24.40 -9.47
C PHE A 13 -6.73 -22.86 -9.47
N ALA A 14 -7.96 -22.34 -9.43
CA ALA A 14 -8.19 -20.90 -9.34
C ALA A 14 -7.68 -20.33 -8.01
N ALA A 15 -7.92 -21.02 -6.88
CA ALA A 15 -7.42 -20.59 -5.58
C ALA A 15 -5.89 -20.57 -5.54
N VAL A 16 -5.23 -21.60 -6.07
CA VAL A 16 -3.75 -21.65 -6.16
C VAL A 16 -3.22 -20.59 -7.12
N ALA A 17 -3.88 -20.34 -8.25
CA ALA A 17 -3.50 -19.29 -9.19
C ALA A 17 -3.67 -17.88 -8.58
N LEU A 18 -4.72 -17.65 -7.78
CA LEU A 18 -4.93 -16.39 -7.07
C LEU A 18 -3.89 -16.20 -5.96
N LEU A 19 -3.50 -17.27 -5.25
CA LEU A 19 -2.44 -17.21 -4.22
C LEU A 19 -1.04 -17.05 -4.82
N ALA A 20 -0.75 -17.69 -5.96
CA ALA A 20 0.51 -17.49 -6.70
C ALA A 20 0.56 -16.14 -7.44
N GLY A 21 -0.58 -15.59 -7.85
CA GLY A 21 -0.68 -14.23 -8.40
C GLY A 21 -0.65 -13.15 -7.32
N CYS A 22 -1.10 -13.44 -6.10
CA CYS A 22 -0.98 -12.55 -4.94
C CYS A 22 0.40 -12.68 -4.25
N SER A 23 1.08 -13.82 -4.43
CA SER A 23 2.50 -14.01 -4.12
C SER A 23 3.32 -14.04 -5.41
N GLY A 24 3.11 -13.03 -6.26
CA GLY A 24 4.06 -12.70 -7.31
C GLY A 24 5.36 -12.25 -6.64
N SER A 25 6.25 -13.20 -6.36
CA SER A 25 7.68 -12.92 -6.46
C SER A 25 7.94 -12.64 -7.94
N SER A 26 7.74 -11.39 -8.33
CA SER A 26 8.29 -10.83 -9.56
C SER A 26 9.81 -10.77 -9.40
N SER A 27 10.46 -11.92 -9.59
CA SER A 27 11.89 -12.02 -9.75
C SER A 27 12.24 -11.78 -11.22
N ASP A 28 11.92 -10.59 -11.74
CA ASP A 28 12.42 -10.01 -13.01
C ASP A 28 11.72 -8.64 -13.25
N ASP A 29 12.11 -7.66 -12.42
CA ASP A 29 12.08 -6.19 -12.56
C ASP A 29 12.02 -5.56 -11.16
N SER A 30 12.93 -5.97 -10.26
CA SER A 30 13.09 -5.34 -8.96
C SER A 30 13.81 -4.00 -9.14
N GLY A 31 13.10 -3.04 -9.72
CA GLY A 31 13.55 -1.67 -9.91
C GLY A 31 14.18 -1.40 -11.27
N LYS A 32 13.34 -1.22 -12.31
CA LYS A 32 13.49 -0.04 -13.19
C LYS A 32 14.11 1.12 -12.39
N ASP A 33 15.21 1.70 -12.89
CA ASP A 33 16.05 2.67 -12.18
C ASP A 33 15.22 3.58 -11.27
N LEU A 34 15.22 3.25 -9.98
CA LEU A 34 14.48 4.04 -9.01
C LEU A 34 15.16 5.42 -8.94
N PRO A 35 14.39 6.51 -8.94
CA PRO A 35 14.96 7.84 -8.81
C PRO A 35 15.76 7.96 -7.52
N ASP A 36 16.79 8.80 -7.54
CA ASP A 36 17.64 9.03 -6.38
C ASP A 36 16.83 9.46 -5.15
N ALA A 37 16.88 8.64 -4.09
CA ALA A 37 16.08 8.86 -2.89
C ALA A 37 16.43 10.15 -2.16
N ALA A 38 17.71 10.55 -2.17
CA ALA A 38 18.14 11.77 -1.50
C ALA A 38 17.54 13.02 -2.16
N THR A 39 17.54 13.04 -3.50
CA THR A 39 16.92 14.11 -4.30
C THR A 39 15.41 14.17 -4.03
N LEU A 40 14.70 13.05 -4.05
CA LEU A 40 13.25 13.02 -3.78
C LEU A 40 12.91 13.55 -2.39
N LEU A 41 13.67 13.16 -1.36
CA LEU A 41 13.46 13.65 0.00
C LEU A 41 13.74 15.15 0.10
N LYS A 42 14.76 15.66 -0.61
CA LYS A 42 15.08 17.08 -0.65
C LYS A 42 13.94 17.88 -1.30
N GLU A 43 13.48 17.47 -2.48
CA GLU A 43 12.40 18.12 -3.21
C GLU A 43 11.06 18.06 -2.45
N SER A 44 10.72 16.90 -1.88
CA SER A 44 9.53 16.75 -1.04
C SER A 44 9.59 17.69 0.15
N SER A 45 10.73 17.77 0.84
CA SER A 45 10.90 18.62 2.01
C SER A 45 10.81 20.10 1.65
N ASP A 46 11.40 20.54 0.54
CA ASP A 46 11.32 21.93 0.09
C ASP A 46 9.91 22.30 -0.36
N THR A 47 9.21 21.39 -1.04
CA THR A 47 7.80 21.58 -1.42
C THR A 47 6.91 21.67 -0.19
N THR A 48 7.04 20.75 0.78
CA THR A 48 6.25 20.77 2.02
C THR A 48 6.49 22.04 2.84
N ARG A 49 7.73 22.55 2.90
CA ARG A 49 8.02 23.83 3.58
C ARG A 49 7.29 25.02 2.98
N ALA A 50 7.03 24.99 1.68
CA ALA A 50 6.37 26.07 0.96
C ALA A 50 4.83 25.97 0.99
N GLN A 51 4.26 24.87 1.49
CA GLN A 51 2.80 24.70 1.56
C GLN A 51 2.21 25.65 2.60
N THR A 52 1.19 26.40 2.21
CA THR A 52 0.42 27.28 3.10
C THR A 52 -0.85 26.60 3.62
N SER A 53 -1.34 25.58 2.92
CA SER A 53 -2.53 24.84 3.30
C SER A 53 -2.46 23.39 2.82
N ALA A 54 -3.17 22.49 3.51
CA ALA A 54 -3.28 21.09 3.15
C ALA A 54 -4.52 20.44 3.76
N HIS A 55 -5.11 19.48 3.07
CA HIS A 55 -6.07 18.56 3.67
C HIS A 55 -5.30 17.44 4.39
N LEU A 56 -5.60 17.23 5.67
CA LEU A 56 -4.96 16.23 6.52
C LEU A 56 -5.95 15.13 6.88
N LYS A 57 -5.50 13.88 6.74
CA LYS A 57 -6.18 12.69 7.24
C LYS A 57 -5.19 11.89 8.08
N LEU A 58 -5.37 11.93 9.39
CA LEU A 58 -4.54 11.24 10.38
C LEU A 58 -5.32 10.06 10.95
N SER A 59 -4.64 8.92 11.09
CA SER A 59 -5.16 7.74 11.77
C SER A 59 -4.04 7.11 12.60
N VAL A 60 -4.35 6.75 13.84
CA VAL A 60 -3.46 6.02 14.73
C VAL A 60 -3.84 4.55 14.71
N GLN A 61 -2.86 3.70 14.40
CA GLN A 61 -3.01 2.25 14.46
C GLN A 61 -2.48 1.74 15.80
N GLY A 62 -3.35 1.08 16.57
CA GLY A 62 -3.01 0.63 17.93
C GLY A 62 -3.13 1.75 18.96
N GLN A 63 -2.30 1.71 20.00
CA GLN A 63 -2.31 2.70 21.09
C GLN A 63 -0.95 3.38 21.19
N ILE A 64 -0.93 4.71 21.04
CA ILE A 64 0.23 5.56 21.28
C ILE A 64 -0.09 6.38 22.52
N ALA A 65 0.55 6.08 23.66
CA ALA A 65 0.18 6.64 24.95
C ALA A 65 0.20 8.19 24.99
N GLU A 66 1.11 8.80 24.23
CA GLU A 66 1.27 10.25 24.17
C GLU A 66 0.44 10.93 23.08
N LEU A 67 -0.28 10.16 22.25
CA LEU A 67 -1.11 10.69 21.16
C LEU A 67 -2.55 10.17 21.32
N PRO A 68 -3.38 10.87 22.13
CA PRO A 68 -4.71 10.40 22.51
C PRO A 68 -5.77 10.54 21.40
N VAL A 69 -5.37 10.89 20.18
CA VAL A 69 -6.26 11.01 19.02
C VAL A 69 -6.18 9.75 18.17
N GLU A 70 -7.32 9.11 17.93
CA GLU A 70 -7.40 7.91 17.09
C GLU A 70 -7.51 8.25 15.59
N SER A 71 -8.23 9.32 15.27
CA SER A 71 -8.38 9.83 13.91
C SER A 71 -8.64 11.33 13.89
N LEU A 72 -8.15 12.02 12.85
CA LEU A 72 -8.42 13.42 12.58
C LEU A 72 -8.51 13.64 11.06
N GLU A 73 -9.52 14.36 10.60
CA GLU A 73 -9.69 14.71 9.19
C GLU A 73 -10.13 16.16 9.07
N GLY A 74 -9.49 16.94 8.21
CA GLY A 74 -9.81 18.34 8.03
C GLY A 74 -8.74 19.12 7.27
N ASP A 75 -9.01 20.41 7.06
CA ASP A 75 -8.11 21.30 6.36
C ASP A 75 -7.25 22.09 7.35
N LEU A 76 -5.95 22.17 7.04
CA LEU A 76 -5.02 23.12 7.63
C LEU A 76 -4.88 24.29 6.67
N THR A 77 -5.14 25.50 7.14
CA THR A 77 -5.09 26.74 6.36
C THR A 77 -4.22 27.78 7.05
#